data_AF-A0ABD5XB01-F1
#
_entry.id   AF-A0ABD5XB01-F1
#
_cell.length_a   1.000
_cell.length_b   1.000
_cell.length_c   1.000
_cell.angle_alpha   90.00
_cell.angle_beta   90.00
_cell.angle_gamma   90.00
#
_symmetry.space_group_name_H-M   'P 1'
#
loop_
_entity.id
_entity.type
_entity.pdbx_description
1 polymer ?
#
loop_
_entity_poly.entity_id
_entity_poly.type
_entity_poly.pdbx_seq_one_letter_code
_entity_poly.pdbx_strand_id
1 'polypeptide(L)'
;MLDWLAGFALAIGLLWAVAVFHQLGHYVTGRQIVGIPRADMRIVSHLFPRYLALSGDSGWVSPYEFDRYRECYEQYDSGYKHLERFVAGGELIQALVIVPLSIVLALAGFEAVSAILLVDSIIVTLSYLLVDAYLTNRSGSLSGDFSALWHVSKRVAFFLLLAFLFIHFGAFYFVV
;
A
#
# COMPACT_ATOMS: atom_id res chain seq x y z
N MET A 1 7.79 -20.13 25.52
CA MET A 1 6.47 -20.22 24.84
C MET A 1 5.75 -18.87 24.84
N LEU A 2 5.66 -18.18 25.99
CA LEU A 2 5.05 -16.84 26.07
C LEU A 2 5.76 -15.80 25.20
N ASP A 3 7.10 -15.79 25.19
CA ASP A 3 7.89 -14.82 24.40
C ASP A 3 7.72 -15.01 22.88
N TRP A 4 7.57 -16.26 22.44
CA TRP A 4 7.29 -16.59 21.05
C TRP A 4 5.90 -16.13 20.62
N LEU A 5 4.89 -16.32 21.48
CA LEU A 5 3.53 -15.84 21.22
C LEU A 5 3.48 -14.31 21.18
N ALA A 6 4.21 -13.64 22.08
CA ALA A 6 4.31 -12.18 22.09
C ALA A 6 5.00 -11.64 20.83
N GLY A 7 6.12 -12.25 20.41
CA GLY A 7 6.82 -11.88 19.17
C GLY A 7 5.95 -12.10 17.93
N PHE A 8 5.23 -13.23 17.86
CA PHE A 8 4.31 -13.50 16.75
C PHE A 8 3.13 -12.53 16.71
N ALA A 9 2.52 -12.22 17.87
CA ALA A 9 1.44 -11.24 17.97
C ALA A 9 1.93 -9.84 17.58
N LEU A 10 3.14 -9.46 17.96
CA LEU A 10 3.77 -8.20 17.55
C LEU A 10 3.95 -8.14 16.03
N ALA A 11 4.52 -9.17 15.41
CA ALA A 11 4.70 -9.21 13.95
C ALA A 11 3.36 -9.10 13.22
N ILE A 12 2.31 -9.81 13.66
CA ILE A 12 0.97 -9.64 13.09
C ILE A 12 0.50 -8.19 13.26
N GLY A 13 0.63 -7.61 14.45
CA GLY A 13 0.23 -6.24 14.71
C GLY A 13 0.94 -5.21 13.82
N LEU A 14 2.24 -5.39 13.59
CA LEU A 14 3.05 -4.52 12.74
C LEU A 14 2.72 -4.70 11.26
N LEU A 15 2.56 -5.92 10.78
CA LEU A 15 2.06 -6.22 9.43
C LEU A 15 0.72 -5.52 9.17
N TRP A 16 -0.19 -5.56 10.14
CA TRP A 16 -1.46 -4.84 10.07
C TRP A 16 -1.27 -3.31 10.02
N ALA A 17 -0.34 -2.76 10.79
CA ALA A 17 -0.05 -1.33 10.81
C ALA A 17 0.58 -0.85 9.50
N VAL A 18 1.51 -1.62 8.92
CA VAL A 18 2.12 -1.36 7.60
C VAL A 18 1.04 -1.27 6.53
N ALA A 19 0.12 -2.23 6.48
CA ALA A 19 -0.97 -2.23 5.52
C ALA A 19 -1.87 -0.99 5.64
N VAL A 20 -2.02 -0.43 6.86
CA VAL A 20 -2.72 0.84 7.06
C VAL A 20 -1.95 2.01 6.46
N PHE A 21 -0.63 2.08 6.66
CA PHE A 21 0.18 3.16 6.07
C PHE A 21 0.15 3.15 4.54
N HIS A 22 0.12 1.95 3.94
CA HIS A 22 -0.10 1.82 2.50
C HIS A 22 -1.43 2.45 2.07
N GLN A 23 -2.54 2.09 2.73
CA GLN A 23 -3.86 2.65 2.39
C GLN A 23 -3.98 4.15 2.70
N LEU A 24 -3.27 4.63 3.73
CA LEU A 24 -3.11 6.06 3.99
C LEU A 24 -2.37 6.76 2.85
N GLY A 25 -1.46 6.08 2.15
CA GLY A 25 -0.80 6.59 0.96
C GLY A 25 -1.77 6.97 -0.15
N HIS A 26 -2.64 6.06 -0.56
CA HIS A 26 -3.70 6.37 -1.51
C HIS A 26 -4.65 7.45 -1.00
N TYR A 27 -4.99 7.42 0.29
CA TYR A 27 -5.90 8.41 0.87
C TYR A 27 -5.31 9.83 0.85
N VAL A 28 -4.04 9.97 1.22
CA VAL A 28 -3.32 11.26 1.20
C VAL A 28 -3.18 11.74 -0.23
N THR A 29 -2.75 10.87 -1.15
CA THR A 29 -2.58 11.26 -2.55
C THR A 29 -3.92 11.57 -3.23
N GLY A 30 -4.96 10.80 -2.95
CA GLY A 30 -6.33 11.05 -3.41
C GLY A 30 -6.83 12.43 -2.98
N ARG A 31 -6.59 12.83 -1.73
CA ARG A 31 -6.96 14.18 -1.28
C ARG A 31 -6.09 15.28 -1.88
N GLN A 32 -4.78 15.11 -1.84
CA GLN A 32 -3.84 16.22 -2.06
C GLN A 32 -3.45 16.41 -3.53
N ILE A 33 -3.45 15.33 -4.32
CA ILE A 33 -3.04 15.37 -5.72
C ILE A 33 -4.25 15.25 -6.63
N VAL A 34 -5.14 14.30 -6.35
CA VAL A 34 -6.33 14.08 -7.18
C VAL A 34 -7.46 15.07 -6.84
N GLY A 35 -7.55 15.49 -5.57
CA GLY A 35 -8.58 16.42 -5.11
C GLY A 35 -9.89 15.73 -4.69
N ILE A 36 -9.87 14.42 -4.43
CA ILE A 36 -11.05 13.67 -3.98
C ILE A 36 -11.45 14.18 -2.59
N PRO A 37 -12.72 14.59 -2.36
CA PRO A 37 -13.16 15.04 -1.06
C PRO A 37 -13.06 13.95 0.01
N ARG A 38 -12.81 14.35 1.27
CA ARG A 38 -12.77 13.41 2.39
C ARG A 38 -14.08 12.61 2.54
N ALA A 39 -15.21 13.22 2.22
CA ALA A 39 -16.52 12.57 2.29
C ALA A 39 -16.68 11.42 1.29
N ASP A 40 -15.85 11.39 0.24
CA ASP A 40 -15.94 10.44 -0.87
C ASP A 40 -14.83 9.37 -0.82
N MET A 41 -14.08 9.31 0.28
CA MET A 41 -13.04 8.32 0.51
C MET A 41 -13.17 7.67 1.87
N ARG A 42 -13.06 6.35 1.89
CA ARG A 42 -13.10 5.58 3.13
C ARG A 42 -12.12 4.43 3.10
N ILE A 43 -11.20 4.40 4.07
CA ILE A 43 -10.42 3.18 4.30
C ILE A 43 -11.36 2.17 4.96
N VAL A 44 -11.60 1.06 4.26
CA VAL A 44 -12.48 -0.02 4.70
C VAL A 44 -11.62 -1.18 5.20
N SER A 45 -12.04 -1.78 6.31
CA SER A 45 -11.35 -2.89 6.95
C SER A 45 -12.34 -3.97 7.34
N HIS A 46 -12.27 -5.13 6.69
CA HIS A 46 -13.11 -6.28 7.02
C HIS A 46 -12.33 -7.58 7.30
N LEU A 47 -11.00 -7.52 7.39
CA LEU A 47 -9.99 -8.59 7.31
C LEU A 47 -9.23 -8.51 5.98
N PHE A 48 -7.91 -8.72 6.07
CA PHE A 48 -6.90 -8.49 5.03
C PHE A 48 -7.33 -8.99 3.63
N PRO A 49 -7.14 -8.20 2.54
CA PRO A 49 -6.46 -6.90 2.48
C PRO A 49 -7.35 -5.70 2.85
N ARG A 50 -6.76 -4.66 3.45
CA ARG A 50 -7.42 -3.35 3.61
C ARG A 50 -7.39 -2.62 2.28
N TYR A 51 -8.44 -1.84 1.98
CA TYR A 51 -8.50 -1.04 0.77
C TYR A 51 -9.10 0.34 1.03
N LEU A 52 -8.75 1.28 0.16
CA LEU A 52 -9.41 2.57 0.04
C LEU A 52 -10.64 2.40 -0.87
N ALA A 53 -11.83 2.65 -0.33
CA ALA A 53 -13.07 2.70 -1.07
C ALA A 53 -13.39 4.14 -1.52
N LEU A 54 -14.02 4.26 -2.68
CA LEU A 54 -14.57 5.52 -3.17
C LEU A 54 -16.09 5.55 -3.03
N SER A 55 -16.67 6.73 -2.87
CA SER A 55 -18.11 6.92 -2.88
C SER A 55 -18.63 6.79 -4.32
N GLY A 56 -19.66 5.96 -4.50
CA GLY A 56 -20.41 5.83 -5.75
C GLY A 56 -21.92 5.81 -5.49
N ASP A 57 -22.70 5.74 -6.56
CA ASP A 57 -24.16 5.95 -6.51
C ASP A 57 -24.91 5.00 -5.57
N SER A 58 -24.42 3.76 -5.40
CA SER A 58 -25.01 2.74 -4.51
C SER A 58 -24.20 2.46 -3.25
N GLY A 59 -23.29 3.37 -2.87
CA GLY A 59 -22.51 3.29 -1.64
C GLY A 59 -21.00 3.23 -1.89
N TRP A 60 -20.27 2.62 -0.95
CA TRP A 60 -18.81 2.50 -1.01
C TRP A 60 -18.38 1.44 -2.01
N VAL A 61 -17.57 1.84 -2.99
CA VAL A 61 -17.07 0.97 -4.06
C VAL A 61 -15.65 0.52 -3.74
N SER A 62 -15.44 -0.79 -3.77
CA SER A 62 -14.13 -1.42 -3.54
C SER A 62 -13.27 -1.42 -4.83
N PRO A 63 -11.94 -1.33 -4.74
CA PRO A 63 -11.08 -1.49 -5.92
C PRO A 63 -11.17 -2.88 -6.57
N TYR A 64 -11.73 -3.88 -5.87
CA TYR A 64 -12.04 -5.18 -6.47
C TYR A 64 -13.21 -5.13 -7.46
N GLU A 65 -14.03 -4.08 -7.41
CA GLU A 65 -15.06 -3.78 -8.40
C GLU A 65 -14.49 -2.81 -9.45
N PHE A 66 -13.43 -3.25 -10.15
CA PHE A 66 -12.54 -2.39 -10.92
C PHE A 66 -13.25 -1.37 -11.82
N ASP A 67 -14.23 -1.81 -12.62
CA ASP A 67 -14.94 -0.91 -13.55
C ASP A 67 -15.71 0.19 -12.81
N ARG A 68 -16.44 -0.18 -11.74
CA ARG A 68 -17.16 0.79 -10.91
C ARG A 68 -16.21 1.72 -10.16
N TYR A 69 -15.10 1.18 -9.65
CA TYR A 69 -14.11 1.96 -8.92
C TYR A 69 -13.43 2.97 -9.85
N ARG A 70 -13.11 2.54 -11.07
CA ARG A 70 -12.58 3.37 -12.14
C ARG A 70 -13.54 4.50 -12.50
N GLU A 71 -14.82 4.20 -12.68
CA GLU A 71 -15.85 5.21 -12.94
C GLU A 71 -15.94 6.24 -11.81
N CYS A 72 -15.91 5.80 -10.54
CA CYS A 72 -15.91 6.71 -9.40
C CYS A 72 -14.65 7.59 -9.37
N TYR A 73 -13.48 7.03 -9.69
CA TYR A 73 -12.22 7.78 -9.74
C TYR A 73 -12.21 8.82 -10.87
N GLU A 74 -12.70 8.47 -12.06
CA GLU A 74 -12.72 9.35 -13.24
C GLU A 74 -13.54 10.63 -13.04
N GLN A 75 -14.52 10.61 -12.13
CA GLN A 75 -15.27 11.81 -11.74
C GLN A 75 -14.37 12.92 -11.18
N TYR A 76 -13.25 12.55 -10.55
CA TYR A 76 -12.30 13.50 -9.94
C TYR A 76 -11.06 13.72 -10.81
N ASP A 77 -10.68 12.76 -11.65
CA ASP A 77 -9.50 12.82 -12.51
C ASP A 77 -9.86 12.45 -13.95
N SER A 78 -10.57 13.37 -14.62
CA SER A 78 -10.97 13.17 -16.02
C SER A 78 -9.74 12.94 -16.91
N GLY A 79 -9.67 11.76 -17.54
CA GLY A 79 -8.52 11.37 -18.36
C GLY A 79 -7.30 10.85 -17.57
N TYR A 80 -7.46 10.53 -16.28
CA TYR A 80 -6.50 9.78 -15.46
C TYR A 80 -5.10 10.42 -15.36
N LYS A 81 -5.03 11.76 -15.30
CA LYS A 81 -3.76 12.51 -15.30
C LYS A 81 -2.95 12.29 -14.03
N HIS A 82 -3.61 11.94 -12.93
CA HIS A 82 -3.02 11.75 -11.62
C HIS A 82 -3.01 10.28 -11.17
N LEU A 83 -3.55 9.37 -11.98
CA LEU A 83 -3.67 7.95 -11.66
C LEU A 83 -2.33 7.32 -11.25
N GLU A 84 -1.25 7.60 -11.98
CA GLU A 84 0.08 7.09 -11.64
C GLU A 84 0.51 7.46 -10.22
N ARG A 85 0.28 8.72 -9.81
CA ARG A 85 0.64 9.22 -8.48
C ARG A 85 -0.28 8.64 -7.41
N PHE A 86 -1.59 8.58 -7.70
CA PHE A 86 -2.58 8.03 -6.80
C PHE A 86 -2.26 6.58 -6.42
N VAL A 87 -1.93 5.78 -7.43
CA VAL A 87 -1.60 4.37 -7.24
C VAL A 87 -0.23 4.21 -6.58
N ALA A 88 0.81 4.90 -7.05
CA ALA A 88 2.14 4.86 -6.41
C ALA A 88 2.17 5.43 -4.98
N GLY A 89 1.14 6.18 -4.58
CA GLY A 89 1.04 6.81 -3.27
C GLY A 89 1.12 5.82 -2.12
N GLY A 90 0.60 4.59 -2.30
CA GLY A 90 0.65 3.53 -1.30
C GLY A 90 2.08 3.17 -0.89
N GLU A 91 2.89 2.77 -1.85
CA GLU A 91 4.30 2.40 -1.66
C GLU A 91 5.14 3.58 -1.19
N LEU A 92 4.90 4.77 -1.74
CA LEU A 92 5.68 5.97 -1.40
C LEU A 92 5.49 6.35 0.07
N ILE A 93 4.23 6.45 0.54
CA ILE A 93 3.96 6.82 1.94
C ILE A 93 4.36 5.68 2.89
N GLN A 94 4.15 4.41 2.50
CA GLN A 94 4.64 3.28 3.26
C GLN A 94 6.17 3.37 3.46
N ALA A 95 6.95 3.58 2.39
CA ALA A 95 8.40 3.72 2.51
C ALA A 95 8.82 4.95 3.34
N LEU A 96 8.18 6.10 3.10
CA LEU A 96 8.49 7.37 3.78
C LEU A 96 8.21 7.33 5.28
N VAL A 97 7.29 6.48 5.75
CA VAL A 97 6.99 6.33 7.17
C VAL A 97 7.79 5.19 7.79
N ILE A 98 7.75 4.02 7.16
CA ILE A 98 8.29 2.79 7.77
C ILE A 98 9.81 2.84 7.88
N VAL A 99 10.52 3.32 6.84
CA VAL A 99 11.99 3.31 6.85
C VAL A 99 12.55 4.26 7.93
N PRO A 100 12.14 5.53 8.01
CA PRO A 100 12.62 6.41 9.09
C PRO A 100 12.23 5.92 10.48
N LEU A 101 11.00 5.40 10.66
CA LEU A 101 10.55 4.87 11.94
C LEU A 101 11.42 3.69 12.39
N SER A 102 11.76 2.79 11.46
CA SER A 102 12.62 1.64 11.75
C SER A 102 14.03 2.09 12.16
N ILE A 103 14.61 3.07 11.46
CA ILE A 103 15.91 3.65 11.83
C ILE A 103 15.87 4.25 13.24
N VAL A 104 14.83 5.01 13.57
CA VAL A 104 14.67 5.61 14.91
C VAL A 104 14.54 4.53 15.99
N LEU A 105 13.77 3.46 15.73
CA LEU A 105 13.63 2.34 16.65
C LEU A 105 14.95 1.62 16.91
N ALA A 106 15.74 1.39 15.86
CA ALA A 106 17.06 0.77 15.98
C ALA A 106 18.02 1.64 16.80
N LEU A 107 18.07 2.95 16.53
CA LEU A 107 18.90 3.90 17.29
C LEU A 107 18.49 4.00 18.78
N ALA A 108 17.25 3.64 19.10
CA ALA A 108 16.72 3.59 20.47
C ALA A 108 16.91 2.21 21.15
N GLY A 109 17.60 1.26 20.52
CA GLY A 109 17.85 -0.08 21.07
C GLY A 109 16.71 -1.09 20.87
N PHE A 110 15.85 -0.87 19.86
CA PHE A 110 14.78 -1.78 19.47
C PHE A 110 15.04 -2.42 18.10
N GLU A 111 16.24 -2.97 17.90
CA GLU A 111 16.72 -3.53 16.63
C GLU A 111 15.81 -4.65 16.10
N ALA A 112 15.38 -5.56 16.98
CA ALA A 112 14.49 -6.65 16.59
C ALA A 112 13.13 -6.14 16.06
N VAL A 113 12.56 -5.10 16.68
CA VAL A 113 11.28 -4.50 16.26
C VAL A 113 11.47 -3.76 14.94
N SER A 114 12.57 -3.03 14.80
CA SER A 114 12.96 -2.36 13.55
C SER A 114 13.08 -3.35 12.38
N ALA A 115 13.78 -4.46 12.59
CA ALA A 115 13.96 -5.51 11.60
C ALA A 115 12.61 -6.14 11.19
N ILE A 116 11.74 -6.48 12.17
CA ILE A 116 10.39 -7.01 11.90
C ILE A 116 9.58 -6.00 11.08
N LEU A 117 9.60 -4.72 11.45
CA LEU A 117 8.82 -3.68 10.76
C LEU A 117 9.21 -3.54 9.28
N LEU A 118 10.52 -3.58 8.98
CA LEU A 118 11.01 -3.53 7.59
C LEU A 118 10.65 -4.80 6.81
N VAL A 119 10.77 -5.98 7.43
CA VAL A 119 10.39 -7.26 6.82
C VAL A 119 8.89 -7.31 6.54
N ASP A 120 8.06 -6.91 7.50
CA ASP A 120 6.61 -6.82 7.34
C ASP A 120 6.23 -5.86 6.21
N SER A 121 6.93 -4.73 6.09
CA SER A 121 6.76 -3.79 4.96
C SER A 121 6.97 -4.46 3.61
N ILE A 122 8.05 -5.23 3.47
CA ILE A 122 8.33 -5.98 2.24
C ILE A 122 7.26 -7.05 2.02
N ILE A 123 6.89 -7.81 3.06
CA ILE A 123 5.89 -8.88 2.98
C ILE A 123 4.54 -8.33 2.52
N VAL A 124 4.08 -7.20 3.06
CA VAL A 124 2.82 -6.57 2.65
C VAL A 124 2.86 -6.19 1.17
N THR A 125 3.90 -5.48 0.73
CA THR A 125 4.04 -5.05 -0.68
C THR A 125 4.08 -6.24 -1.63
N LEU A 126 4.88 -7.28 -1.32
CA LEU A 126 4.96 -8.48 -2.14
C LEU A 126 3.64 -9.27 -2.13
N SER A 127 2.94 -9.33 -1.00
CA SER A 127 1.63 -9.98 -0.91
C SER A 127 0.60 -9.28 -1.78
N TYR A 128 0.55 -7.94 -1.74
CA TYR A 128 -0.35 -7.15 -2.59
C TYR A 128 -0.01 -7.34 -4.07
N LEU A 129 1.27 -7.27 -4.44
CA LEU A 129 1.72 -7.52 -5.80
C LEU A 129 1.35 -8.93 -6.30
N LEU A 130 1.56 -9.97 -5.48
CA LEU A 130 1.25 -11.35 -5.86
C LEU A 130 -0.26 -11.59 -6.00
N VAL A 131 -1.06 -11.07 -5.05
CA VAL A 131 -2.53 -11.14 -5.11
C VAL A 131 -3.05 -10.39 -6.33
N ASP A 132 -2.53 -9.20 -6.60
CA ASP A 132 -2.89 -8.40 -7.77
C ASP A 132 -2.52 -9.11 -9.08
N ALA A 133 -1.29 -9.62 -9.21
CA ALA A 133 -0.89 -10.37 -10.39
C ALA A 133 -1.76 -11.63 -10.61
N TYR A 134 -2.07 -12.36 -9.53
CA TYR A 134 -2.92 -13.55 -9.58
C TYR A 134 -4.36 -13.21 -10.02
N LEU A 135 -4.98 -12.23 -9.37
CA LEU A 135 -6.36 -11.83 -9.67
C LEU A 135 -6.47 -11.23 -11.06
N THR A 136 -5.52 -10.37 -11.47
CA THR A 136 -5.47 -9.80 -12.83
C THR A 136 -5.40 -10.89 -13.89
N ASN A 137 -4.51 -11.86 -13.70
CA ASN A 137 -4.37 -12.97 -14.66
C ASN A 137 -5.62 -13.87 -14.70
N ARG A 138 -6.32 -14.02 -13.56
CA ARG A 138 -7.52 -14.87 -13.48
C ARG A 138 -8.77 -14.19 -14.05
N SER A 139 -8.95 -12.90 -13.80
CA SER A 139 -10.15 -12.15 -14.20
C SER A 139 -10.06 -11.54 -15.59
N GLY A 140 -8.84 -11.34 -16.11
CA GLY A 140 -8.61 -10.58 -17.34
C GLY A 140 -8.82 -9.07 -17.18
N SER A 141 -9.00 -8.58 -15.94
CA SER A 141 -9.18 -7.17 -15.58
C SER A 141 -8.18 -6.77 -14.50
N LEU A 142 -7.80 -5.49 -14.46
CA LEU A 142 -6.85 -4.96 -13.48
C LEU A 142 -7.43 -5.08 -12.06
N SER A 143 -6.63 -5.50 -11.08
CA SER A 143 -7.14 -5.84 -9.74
C SER A 143 -6.48 -5.13 -8.57
N GLY A 144 -5.48 -4.29 -8.83
CA GLY A 144 -4.69 -3.67 -7.78
C GLY A 144 -3.66 -2.69 -8.33
N ASP A 145 -2.77 -2.25 -7.45
CA ASP A 145 -1.91 -1.10 -7.69
C ASP A 145 -0.88 -1.35 -8.78
N PHE A 146 -0.23 -2.51 -8.75
CA PHE A 146 0.83 -2.81 -9.70
C PHE A 146 0.30 -3.15 -11.08
N SER A 147 -0.84 -3.82 -11.21
CA SER A 147 -1.50 -4.06 -12.49
C SER A 147 -1.97 -2.74 -13.11
N ALA A 148 -2.54 -1.84 -12.31
CA ALA A 148 -2.92 -0.49 -12.75
C ALA A 148 -1.69 0.32 -13.20
N LEU A 149 -0.63 0.38 -12.38
CA LEU A 149 0.61 1.06 -12.75
C LEU A 149 1.29 0.43 -13.98
N TRP A 150 1.26 -0.89 -14.10
CA TRP A 150 1.85 -1.57 -15.25
C TRP A 150 1.10 -1.26 -16.54
N HIS A 151 -0.22 -1.11 -16.47
CA HIS A 151 -1.06 -0.71 -17.60
C HIS A 151 -0.76 0.72 -18.05
N VAL A 152 -0.59 1.65 -17.09
CA VAL A 152 -0.32 3.07 -17.38
C VAL A 152 1.15 3.31 -17.76
N SER A 153 2.07 2.79 -16.96
CA SER A 153 3.51 3.05 -17.05
C SER A 153 4.33 1.91 -16.44
N LYS A 154 4.68 0.91 -17.27
CA LYS A 154 5.56 -0.22 -16.88
C LYS A 154 6.89 0.24 -16.25
N ARG A 155 7.43 1.36 -16.72
CA ARG A 155 8.67 1.94 -16.19
C ARG A 155 8.49 2.36 -14.73
N VAL A 156 7.40 3.07 -14.42
CA VAL A 156 7.14 3.52 -13.05
C VAL A 156 6.84 2.35 -12.13
N ALA A 157 6.04 1.37 -12.56
CA ALA A 157 5.83 0.14 -11.79
C ALA A 157 7.16 -0.55 -11.43
N PHE A 158 8.04 -0.75 -12.42
CA PHE A 158 9.33 -1.39 -12.20
C PHE A 158 10.24 -0.58 -11.26
N PHE A 159 10.44 0.72 -11.53
CA PHE A 159 11.33 1.56 -10.72
C PHE A 159 10.78 1.82 -9.32
N LEU A 160 9.46 1.90 -9.14
CA LEU A 160 8.84 2.04 -7.83
C LEU A 160 9.12 0.80 -6.97
N LEU A 161 8.88 -0.40 -7.50
CA LEU A 161 9.18 -1.65 -6.77
C LEU A 161 10.67 -1.76 -6.46
N LEU A 162 11.53 -1.48 -7.45
CA LEU A 162 12.97 -1.57 -7.28
C LEU A 162 13.47 -0.58 -6.22
N ALA A 163 13.04 0.68 -6.26
CA ALA A 163 13.40 1.69 -5.28
C ALA A 163 12.87 1.34 -3.89
N PHE A 164 11.61 0.88 -3.81
CA PHE A 164 11.00 0.43 -2.56
C PHE A 164 11.84 -0.68 -1.92
N LEU A 165 12.15 -1.74 -2.65
CA LEU A 165 12.94 -2.87 -2.14
C LEU A 165 14.36 -2.42 -1.79
N PHE A 166 15.02 -1.63 -2.64
CA PHE A 166 16.38 -1.15 -2.41
C PHE A 166 16.48 -0.35 -1.10
N ILE A 167 15.55 0.58 -0.86
CA ILE A 167 15.54 1.39 0.36
C ILE A 167 15.27 0.52 1.59
N HIS A 168 14.33 -0.43 1.51
CA HIS A 168 14.01 -1.30 2.66
C HIS A 168 15.15 -2.27 2.99
N PHE A 169 15.77 -2.90 1.99
CA PHE A 169 16.93 -3.77 2.22
C PHE A 169 18.15 -2.98 2.70
N GLY A 170 18.36 -1.77 2.18
CA GLY A 170 19.42 -0.88 2.65
C GLY A 170 19.23 -0.48 4.12
N ALA A 171 17.99 -0.12 4.50
CA ALA A 171 17.65 0.16 5.89
C ALA A 171 17.79 -1.08 6.77
N PHE A 172 17.38 -2.26 6.28
CA PHE A 172 17.49 -3.52 7.01
C PHE A 172 18.95 -3.85 7.33
N TYR A 173 19.83 -3.71 6.34
CA TYR A 173 21.27 -3.90 6.52
C TYR A 173 21.90 -2.90 7.51
N PHE A 174 21.31 -1.71 7.68
CA PHE A 174 21.79 -0.72 8.64
C PHE A 174 21.35 -1.02 10.08
N VAL A 175 20.18 -1.63 10.28
CA VAL A 175 19.58 -1.84 11.61
C VAL A 175 19.84 -3.22 12.21
N VAL A 176 20.41 -4.15 11.44
CA VAL A 176 20.80 -5.52 11.83
C VAL A 176 22.30 -5.67 11.77
#